data_AF-A0A9X0BLS6-F1
#
_entry.id   AF-A0A9X0BLS6-F1
#
_cell.length_a   1.000
_cell.length_b   1.000
_cell.length_c   1.000
_cell.angle_alpha   90.00
_cell.angle_beta   90.00
_cell.angle_gamma   90.00
#
_symmetry.space_group_name_H-M   'P 1'
#
loop_
_entity.id
_entity.type
_entity.pdbx_description
1 polymer ?
#
loop_
_entity_poly.entity_id
_entity_poly.type
_entity_poly.pdbx_seq_one_letter_code
_entity_poly.pdbx_strand_id
1 'polypeptide(L)'
;MKLQDRYPELSSLQRAERLCRLVHSPEDLLKEIRNPGHTNWDPFEEPENLLLEIESGILIRPNQENVTRTMTWSTRGQNIVLELNMGDGKSSVVVPLVAVAHANGRCIARILTLKPQSRQMYQMLVGKLGGLLDRRVYQLPFSRSLSLGEAEVDEIQRMCYECMSIGGVLLVQPEHILSSKLMCLECFIMGKLAVGRSLLHTLNFFREYACDIIDESDETFNAKFELIYSMGAQRPVELSPQR
;
A
#
# COMPACT_ATOMS: atom_id res chain seq x y z
N MET A 1 32.60 -1.01 16.31
CA MET A 1 32.12 -0.16 15.20
C MET A 1 30.71 -0.62 14.89
N LYS A 2 29.69 0.16 15.24
CA LYS A 2 28.29 -0.29 15.20
C LYS A 2 27.80 -0.28 13.75
N LEU A 3 26.92 -1.20 13.37
CA LEU A 3 26.39 -1.35 12.00
C LEU A 3 25.81 -0.04 11.43
N GLN A 4 25.33 0.87 12.28
CA GLN A 4 24.79 2.18 11.91
C GLN A 4 25.78 3.12 11.18
N ASP A 5 27.09 3.02 11.43
CA ASP A 5 28.07 3.90 10.80
C ASP A 5 28.34 3.55 9.31
N ARG A 6 27.96 2.33 8.86
CA ARG A 6 28.30 1.82 7.53
C ARG A 6 27.24 2.07 6.44
N TYR A 7 25.99 2.34 6.81
CA TYR A 7 24.92 2.49 5.82
C TYR A 7 25.02 3.79 4.99
N PRO A 8 25.39 4.96 5.57
CA PRO A 8 25.60 6.17 4.78
C PRO A 8 26.76 6.04 3.76
N GLU A 9 27.77 5.23 4.08
CA GLU A 9 28.89 4.92 3.19
C GLU A 9 28.43 4.10 1.97
N LEU A 10 27.49 3.17 2.17
CA LEU A 10 26.93 2.35 1.09
C LEU A 10 26.08 3.18 0.12
N SER A 11 25.22 4.08 0.62
CA SER A 11 24.46 5.00 -0.25
C SER A 11 25.40 5.90 -1.07
N SER A 12 26.48 6.40 -0.45
CA SER A 12 27.51 7.18 -1.12
C SER A 12 28.22 6.41 -2.24
N LEU A 13 28.55 5.14 -2.00
CA LEU A 13 29.13 4.25 -3.02
C LEU A 13 28.17 4.00 -4.18
N GLN A 14 26.92 3.65 -3.89
CA GLN A 14 25.89 3.45 -4.92
C GLN A 14 25.70 4.70 -5.78
N ARG A 15 25.74 5.89 -5.16
CA ARG A 15 25.70 7.16 -5.88
C ARG A 15 26.88 7.33 -6.82
N ALA A 16 28.10 7.07 -6.34
CA ALA A 16 29.30 7.15 -7.18
C ALA A 16 29.20 6.21 -8.39
N GLU A 17 28.74 4.97 -8.19
CA GLU A 17 28.50 4.02 -9.29
C GLU A 17 27.46 4.53 -10.29
N ARG A 18 26.34 5.10 -9.81
CA ARG A 18 25.31 5.68 -10.69
C ARG A 18 25.86 6.83 -11.51
N LEU A 19 26.61 7.75 -10.88
CA LEU A 19 27.26 8.86 -11.58
C LEU A 19 28.20 8.35 -12.69
N CYS A 20 29.00 7.32 -12.42
CA CYS A 20 29.87 6.69 -13.42
C CYS A 20 29.07 6.05 -14.57
N ARG A 21 27.95 5.37 -14.29
CA ARG A 21 27.09 4.77 -15.32
C ARG A 21 26.41 5.80 -16.22
N LEU A 22 26.13 7.00 -15.69
CA LEU A 22 25.41 8.06 -16.39
C LEU A 22 26.31 9.01 -17.20
N VAL A 23 27.63 8.79 -17.27
CA VAL A 23 28.58 9.67 -17.98
C VAL A 23 28.19 9.90 -19.44
N HIS A 24 27.56 8.93 -20.10
CA HIS A 24 27.12 9.03 -21.50
C HIS A 24 25.69 9.53 -21.68
N SER A 25 24.99 9.89 -20.59
CA SER A 25 23.62 10.42 -20.58
C SER A 25 23.57 11.77 -19.87
N PRO A 26 23.94 12.89 -20.55
CA PRO A 26 24.13 14.19 -19.92
C PRO A 26 22.93 14.70 -19.11
N GLU A 27 21.71 14.49 -19.60
CA GLU A 27 20.50 14.95 -18.91
C GLU A 27 20.27 14.22 -17.58
N ASP A 28 20.43 12.90 -17.56
CA ASP A 28 20.22 12.09 -16.35
C ASP A 28 21.38 12.24 -15.37
N LEU A 29 22.62 12.42 -15.87
CA LEU A 29 23.76 12.78 -15.04
C LEU A 29 23.52 14.12 -14.33
N LEU A 30 23.00 15.13 -15.03
CA LEU A 30 22.67 16.42 -14.41
C LEU A 30 21.58 16.27 -13.34
N LYS A 31 20.58 15.40 -13.55
CA LYS A 31 19.55 15.11 -12.53
C LYS A 31 20.17 14.46 -11.28
N GLU A 32 21.05 13.46 -11.44
CA GLU A 32 21.71 12.76 -10.32
C GLU A 32 22.67 13.70 -9.55
N ILE A 33 23.40 14.58 -10.25
CA ILE A 33 24.28 15.57 -9.61
C ILE A 33 23.45 16.57 -8.80
N ARG A 34 22.33 17.05 -9.34
CA ARG A 34 21.45 18.02 -8.69
C ARG A 34 20.69 17.47 -7.49
N ASN A 35 20.64 16.15 -7.33
CA ASN A 35 20.07 15.49 -6.16
C ASN A 35 21.18 15.01 -5.22
N PRO A 36 21.67 15.84 -4.29
CA PRO A 36 22.67 15.42 -3.31
C PRO A 36 22.19 14.34 -2.34
N GLY A 37 20.87 14.14 -2.21
CA GLY A 37 20.27 13.29 -1.16
C GLY A 37 20.39 13.93 0.22
N HIS A 38 19.62 13.44 1.20
CA HIS A 38 19.78 13.76 2.63
C HIS A 38 19.82 15.27 2.99
N THR A 39 19.12 16.13 2.25
CA THR A 39 19.15 17.60 2.49
C THR A 39 18.08 18.09 3.46
N ASN A 40 16.95 17.38 3.53
CA ASN A 40 15.77 17.77 4.31
C ASN A 40 15.28 16.65 5.24
N TRP A 41 16.03 15.57 5.34
CA TRP A 41 15.86 14.45 6.27
C TRP A 41 17.23 13.90 6.66
N ASP A 42 17.30 13.23 7.81
CA ASP A 42 18.52 12.65 8.35
C ASP A 42 18.43 11.12 8.35
N PRO A 43 19.37 10.41 7.67
CA PRO A 43 19.44 8.94 7.70
C PRO A 43 19.51 8.30 9.09
N PHE A 44 20.03 9.02 10.09
CA PHE A 44 20.11 8.51 11.46
C PHE A 44 18.78 8.61 12.21
N GLU A 45 17.96 9.62 11.89
CA GLU A 45 16.63 9.80 12.47
C GLU A 45 15.58 8.93 11.73
N GLU A 46 15.77 8.69 10.43
CA GLU A 46 14.87 7.92 9.58
C GLU A 46 15.59 6.76 8.88
N PRO A 47 16.05 5.74 9.64
CA PRO A 47 16.85 4.65 9.09
C PRO A 47 16.09 3.78 8.08
N GLU A 48 14.77 3.64 8.21
CA GLU A 48 13.98 2.88 7.24
C GLU A 48 13.94 3.54 5.86
N ASN A 49 13.95 4.87 5.81
CA ASN A 49 14.02 5.62 4.55
C ASN A 49 15.38 5.40 3.87
N LEU A 50 16.46 5.37 4.65
CA LEU A 50 17.79 4.99 4.15
C LEU A 50 17.83 3.55 3.63
N LEU A 51 17.23 2.59 4.33
CA LEU A 51 17.19 1.20 3.86
C LEU A 51 16.41 1.08 2.54
N LEU A 52 15.28 1.78 2.42
CA LEU A 52 14.52 1.84 1.17
C LEU A 52 15.33 2.45 0.02
N GLU A 53 16.08 3.53 0.32
CA GLU A 53 16.97 4.20 -0.62
C GLU A 53 18.03 3.25 -1.17
N ILE A 54 18.71 2.52 -0.27
CA ILE A 54 19.78 1.57 -0.59
C ILE A 54 19.22 0.37 -1.37
N GLU A 55 18.11 -0.22 -0.93
CA GLU A 55 17.45 -1.35 -1.60
C GLU A 55 17.02 -0.96 -3.02
N SER A 56 16.47 0.25 -3.16
CA SER A 56 16.04 0.78 -4.45
C SER A 56 17.19 1.25 -5.33
N GLY A 57 18.39 1.42 -4.76
CA GLY A 57 19.55 1.97 -5.45
C GLY A 57 19.31 3.38 -5.98
N ILE A 58 18.61 4.25 -5.24
CA ILE A 58 18.33 5.64 -5.63
C ILE A 58 18.90 6.63 -4.61
N LEU A 59 18.62 7.93 -4.77
CA LEU A 59 18.59 8.90 -3.66
C LEU A 59 17.19 9.47 -3.54
N ILE A 60 16.64 9.51 -2.32
CA ILE A 60 15.33 10.12 -2.07
C ILE A 60 15.43 11.62 -2.33
N ARG A 61 14.58 12.12 -3.24
CA ARG A 61 14.56 13.54 -3.60
C ARG A 61 13.87 14.36 -2.51
N PRO A 62 14.24 15.64 -2.32
CA PRO A 62 13.64 16.48 -1.29
C PRO A 62 12.12 16.64 -1.42
N ASN A 63 11.58 16.69 -2.64
CA ASN A 63 10.14 16.76 -2.87
C ASN A 63 9.41 15.47 -2.44
N GLN A 64 9.99 14.30 -2.72
CA GLN A 64 9.44 13.00 -2.30
C GLN A 64 9.39 12.89 -0.78
N GLU A 65 10.46 13.35 -0.11
CA GLU A 65 10.52 13.39 1.34
C GLU A 65 9.50 14.37 1.94
N ASN A 66 9.41 15.59 1.42
CA ASN A 66 8.44 16.58 1.92
C ASN A 66 7.01 16.08 1.81
N VAL A 67 6.66 15.43 0.69
CA VAL A 67 5.35 14.81 0.50
C VAL A 67 5.13 13.71 1.53
N THR A 68 6.09 12.78 1.67
CA THR A 68 6.03 11.68 2.64
C THR A 68 5.81 12.20 4.06
N ARG A 69 6.60 13.18 4.50
CA ARG A 69 6.46 13.80 5.82
C ARG A 69 5.10 14.46 6.02
N THR A 70 4.59 15.13 4.98
CA THR A 70 3.26 15.77 5.04
C THR A 70 2.15 14.71 5.18
N MET A 71 2.25 13.59 4.47
CA MET A 71 1.26 12.50 4.56
C MET A 71 1.31 11.82 5.93
N THR A 72 2.49 11.58 6.46
CA THR A 72 2.70 10.85 7.73
C THR A 72 2.43 11.70 8.98
N TRP A 73 2.66 13.02 8.93
CA TRP A 73 2.40 13.94 10.04
C TRP A 73 0.92 14.30 10.21
N SER A 74 0.07 13.97 9.23
CA SER A 74 -1.35 14.28 9.29
C SER A 74 -1.99 13.75 10.58
N THR A 75 -2.81 14.57 11.24
CA THR A 75 -3.41 14.19 12.52
C THR A 75 -4.37 13.02 12.29
N ARG A 76 -4.33 12.03 13.19
CA ARG A 76 -5.27 10.89 13.17
C ARG A 76 -6.70 11.37 12.89
N GLY A 77 -7.30 10.86 11.82
CA GLY A 77 -8.68 11.18 11.42
C GLY A 77 -8.83 12.27 10.35
N GLN A 78 -7.72 12.84 9.85
CA GLN A 78 -7.75 13.71 8.68
C GLN A 78 -7.31 12.96 7.43
N ASN A 79 -8.02 13.18 6.32
CA ASN A 79 -7.61 12.70 5.00
C ASN A 79 -6.77 13.79 4.32
N ILE A 80 -5.73 13.38 3.61
CA ILE A 80 -4.88 14.28 2.84
C ILE A 80 -4.76 13.78 1.40
N VAL A 81 -4.78 14.73 0.46
CA VAL A 81 -4.54 14.49 -0.96
C VAL A 81 -3.44 15.43 -1.39
N LEU A 82 -2.40 14.89 -2.03
CA LEU A 82 -1.27 15.65 -2.55
C LEU A 82 -1.03 15.27 -4.01
N GLU A 83 -0.67 16.26 -4.81
CA GLU A 83 -0.32 16.07 -6.22
C GLU A 83 1.20 16.11 -6.39
N LEU A 84 1.71 15.20 -7.21
CA LEU A 84 3.09 15.17 -7.66
C LEU A 84 3.07 15.08 -9.19
N ASN A 85 4.17 15.43 -9.86
CA ASN A 85 4.22 15.28 -11.32
C ASN A 85 4.40 13.82 -11.73
N MET A 86 4.02 13.48 -12.95
CA MET A 86 4.34 12.19 -13.54
C MET A 86 5.86 12.02 -13.63
N GLY A 87 6.35 10.84 -13.25
CA GLY A 87 7.80 10.58 -13.17
C GLY A 87 8.47 11.04 -11.87
N ASP A 88 7.74 11.69 -10.95
CA ASP A 88 8.29 12.05 -9.63
C ASP A 88 8.38 10.88 -8.65
N GLY A 89 8.09 9.66 -9.10
CA GLY A 89 8.22 8.44 -8.29
C GLY A 89 7.17 8.34 -7.19
N LYS A 90 5.92 8.74 -7.50
CA LYS A 90 4.76 8.58 -6.59
C LYS A 90 4.62 7.13 -6.12
N SER A 91 4.35 6.24 -7.06
CA SER A 91 4.15 4.82 -6.81
C SER A 91 5.42 4.14 -6.33
N SER A 92 6.58 4.50 -6.90
CA SER A 92 7.84 3.78 -6.69
C SER A 92 8.67 4.29 -5.51
N VAL A 93 8.36 5.44 -4.92
CA VAL A 93 9.14 6.00 -3.80
C VAL A 93 8.21 6.47 -2.69
N VAL A 94 7.28 7.37 -2.98
CA VAL A 94 6.40 7.97 -1.96
C VAL A 94 5.48 6.92 -1.33
N VAL A 95 4.79 6.12 -2.13
CA VAL A 95 3.87 5.08 -1.61
C VAL A 95 4.60 4.09 -0.67
N PRO A 96 5.75 3.51 -1.02
CA PRO A 96 6.55 2.70 -0.10
C PRO A 96 6.99 3.43 1.17
N LEU A 97 7.47 4.68 1.06
CA LEU A 97 7.90 5.46 2.23
C LEU A 97 6.75 5.68 3.23
N VAL A 98 5.60 6.13 2.71
CA VAL A 98 4.39 6.35 3.53
C VAL A 98 3.91 5.03 4.13
N ALA A 99 3.95 3.93 3.37
CA ALA A 99 3.56 2.61 3.87
C ALA A 99 4.44 2.14 5.03
N VAL A 100 5.77 2.28 4.91
CA VAL A 100 6.73 1.93 5.97
C VAL A 100 6.50 2.77 7.22
N ALA A 101 6.34 4.09 7.07
CA ALA A 101 6.08 4.99 8.19
C ALA A 101 4.79 4.66 8.96
N HIS A 102 3.74 4.18 8.27
CA HIS A 102 2.50 3.75 8.90
C HIS A 102 2.52 2.29 9.40
N ALA A 103 3.34 1.41 8.83
CA ALA A 103 3.46 0.00 9.20
C ALA A 103 4.33 -0.21 10.47
N ASN A 104 3.96 0.47 11.56
CA ASN A 104 4.75 0.59 12.78
C ASN A 104 4.33 -0.33 13.94
N GLY A 105 3.58 -1.40 13.65
CA GLY A 105 3.05 -2.31 14.68
C GLY A 105 1.72 -1.86 15.29
N ARG A 106 1.31 -0.59 15.11
CA ARG A 106 0.08 0.00 15.67
C ARG A 106 -0.96 0.38 14.64
N CYS A 107 -0.61 0.26 13.36
CA CYS A 107 -1.47 0.56 12.24
C CYS A 107 -1.13 -0.39 11.09
N ILE A 108 -2.13 -0.76 10.30
CA ILE A 108 -1.95 -1.45 9.03
C ILE A 108 -1.85 -0.41 7.92
N ALA A 109 -0.72 -0.34 7.24
CA ALA A 109 -0.62 0.39 5.98
C ALA A 109 -1.32 -0.43 4.88
N ARG A 110 -2.48 0.05 4.41
CA ARG A 110 -3.22 -0.57 3.32
C ARG A 110 -3.02 0.23 2.04
N ILE A 111 -2.39 -0.39 1.04
CA ILE A 111 -2.24 0.23 -0.27
C ILE A 111 -3.42 -0.19 -1.13
N LEU A 112 -4.22 0.78 -1.56
CA LEU A 112 -5.33 0.56 -2.46
C LEU A 112 -4.87 0.73 -3.90
N THR A 113 -5.18 -0.26 -4.73
CA THR A 113 -4.88 -0.23 -6.16
C THR A 113 -5.96 -0.94 -6.95
N LEU A 114 -6.17 -0.51 -8.19
CA LEU A 114 -7.10 -1.17 -9.10
C LEU A 114 -6.56 -2.52 -9.55
N LYS A 115 -7.46 -3.44 -9.88
CA LYS A 115 -7.13 -4.80 -10.34
C LYS A 115 -6.09 -4.84 -11.48
N PRO A 116 -6.16 -4.00 -12.53
CA PRO A 116 -5.17 -4.01 -13.61
C PRO A 116 -3.74 -3.68 -13.15
N GLN A 117 -3.59 -2.80 -12.17
CA GLN A 117 -2.29 -2.34 -11.63
C GLN A 117 -1.79 -3.21 -10.46
N SER A 118 -2.68 -4.01 -9.84
CA SER A 118 -2.40 -4.74 -8.61
C SER A 118 -1.18 -5.66 -8.66
N ARG A 119 -0.96 -6.37 -9.77
CA ARG A 119 0.19 -7.26 -9.92
C ARG A 119 1.51 -6.48 -9.97
N GLN A 120 1.53 -5.38 -10.70
CA GLN A 120 2.70 -4.52 -10.81
C GLN A 120 3.00 -3.86 -9.47
N MET A 121 1.98 -3.34 -8.79
CA MET A 121 2.09 -2.76 -7.45
C MET A 121 2.63 -3.80 -6.45
N TYR A 122 2.11 -5.03 -6.46
CA TYR A 122 2.60 -6.11 -5.61
C TYR A 122 4.09 -6.39 -5.83
N GLN A 123 4.52 -6.57 -7.08
CA GLN A 123 5.92 -6.84 -7.42
C GLN A 123 6.83 -5.69 -6.99
N MET A 124 6.39 -4.45 -7.20
CA MET A 124 7.12 -3.25 -6.79
C MET A 124 7.29 -3.19 -5.27
N LEU A 125 6.21 -3.42 -4.51
CA LEU A 125 6.25 -3.43 -3.06
C LEU A 125 7.14 -4.55 -2.52
N VAL A 126 7.01 -5.78 -3.03
CA VAL A 126 7.86 -6.90 -2.63
C VAL A 126 9.34 -6.58 -2.88
N GLY A 127 9.67 -6.04 -4.05
CA GLY A 127 11.05 -5.69 -4.39
C GLY A 127 11.65 -4.58 -3.52
N LYS A 128 10.83 -3.66 -3.00
CA LYS A 128 11.31 -2.54 -2.18
C LYS A 128 11.28 -2.80 -0.68
N LEU A 129 10.31 -3.59 -0.24
CA LEU A 129 9.98 -3.76 1.17
C LEU A 129 10.48 -5.11 1.70
N GLY A 130 10.57 -6.15 0.85
CA GLY A 130 10.92 -7.50 1.28
C GLY A 130 12.42 -7.78 1.43
N GLY A 131 13.29 -6.83 1.06
CA GLY A 131 14.74 -6.95 1.18
C GLY A 131 15.25 -6.45 2.53
N LEU A 132 16.06 -5.38 2.51
CA LEU A 132 16.69 -4.79 3.71
C LEU A 132 15.69 -4.38 4.80
N LEU A 133 14.48 -3.99 4.42
CA LEU A 133 13.42 -3.59 5.34
C LEU A 133 12.72 -4.79 6.02
N ASP A 134 12.79 -5.99 5.43
CA ASP A 134 12.13 -7.22 5.91
C ASP A 134 10.62 -7.06 6.19
N ARG A 135 9.94 -6.31 5.32
CA ARG A 135 8.51 -6.00 5.43
C ARG A 135 7.72 -6.89 4.47
N ARG A 136 6.95 -7.83 5.02
CA ARG A 136 6.08 -8.72 4.24
C ARG A 136 4.91 -7.94 3.61
N VAL A 137 4.67 -8.19 2.32
CA VAL A 137 3.51 -7.67 1.59
C VAL A 137 2.41 -8.73 1.58
N TYR A 138 1.29 -8.42 2.23
CA TYR A 138 0.10 -9.25 2.30
C TYR A 138 -0.89 -8.87 1.20
N GLN A 139 -1.73 -9.82 0.81
CA GLN A 139 -2.88 -9.57 -0.06
C GLN A 139 -4.14 -10.01 0.66
N LEU A 140 -5.16 -9.16 0.64
CA LEU A 140 -6.43 -9.47 1.28
C LEU A 140 -7.23 -10.48 0.43
N PRO A 141 -7.54 -11.69 0.91
CA PRO A 141 -8.06 -12.77 0.08
C PRO A 141 -9.59 -12.73 -0.04
N PHE A 142 -10.20 -11.56 -0.26
CA PHE A 142 -11.65 -11.50 -0.51
C PHE A 142 -11.95 -11.58 -2.00
N SER A 143 -12.83 -12.49 -2.38
CA SER A 143 -13.44 -12.51 -3.71
C SER A 143 -14.91 -12.86 -3.58
N ARG A 144 -15.73 -12.48 -4.57
CA ARG A 144 -17.17 -12.77 -4.55
C ARG A 144 -17.47 -14.27 -4.57
N SER A 145 -16.61 -15.08 -5.19
CA SER A 145 -16.75 -16.54 -5.24
C SER A 145 -16.34 -17.24 -3.94
N LEU A 146 -15.82 -16.49 -2.96
CA LEU A 146 -15.34 -17.07 -1.72
C LEU A 146 -16.52 -17.39 -0.80
N SER A 147 -16.80 -18.68 -0.60
CA SER A 147 -17.68 -19.13 0.47
C SER A 147 -16.89 -19.18 1.77
N LEU A 148 -17.03 -18.14 2.59
CA LEU A 148 -16.39 -18.10 3.91
C LEU A 148 -17.25 -18.86 4.94
N GLY A 149 -16.66 -19.89 5.54
CA GLY A 149 -17.07 -20.41 6.84
C GLY A 149 -16.38 -19.66 7.97
N GLU A 150 -16.62 -20.08 9.21
CA GLU A 150 -16.04 -19.43 10.39
C GLU A 150 -14.50 -19.54 10.40
N ALA A 151 -13.97 -20.72 10.08
CA ALA A 151 -12.53 -20.98 10.06
C ALA A 151 -11.79 -20.07 9.05
N GLU A 152 -12.37 -19.86 7.87
CA GLU A 152 -11.78 -18.99 6.85
C GLU A 152 -11.78 -17.52 7.27
N VAL A 153 -12.83 -17.04 7.95
CA VAL A 153 -12.85 -15.66 8.48
C VAL A 153 -11.82 -15.50 9.59
N ASP A 154 -11.69 -16.48 10.48
CA ASP A 154 -10.72 -16.44 11.57
C ASP A 154 -9.28 -16.43 11.03
N GLU A 155 -9.00 -17.14 9.93
CA GLU A 155 -7.70 -17.09 9.26
C GLU A 155 -7.41 -15.71 8.67
N ILE A 156 -8.40 -15.10 8.00
CA ILE A 156 -8.28 -13.74 7.48
C ILE A 156 -7.97 -12.77 8.62
N GLN A 157 -8.70 -12.88 9.73
CA GLN A 157 -8.52 -12.03 10.89
C GLN A 157 -7.10 -12.21 11.49
N ARG A 158 -6.63 -13.45 11.63
CA ARG A 158 -5.28 -13.74 12.12
C ARG A 158 -4.21 -13.14 11.21
N MET A 159 -4.35 -13.29 9.90
CA MET A 159 -3.44 -12.70 8.92
C MET A 159 -3.42 -11.16 9.02
N CYS A 160 -4.57 -10.52 9.25
CA CYS A 160 -4.63 -9.07 9.45
C CYS A 160 -3.91 -8.63 10.73
N TYR A 161 -4.09 -9.37 11.84
CA TYR A 161 -3.37 -9.10 13.09
C TYR A 161 -1.86 -9.33 12.97
N GLU A 162 -1.45 -10.42 12.32
CA GLU A 162 -0.04 -10.70 12.04
C GLU A 162 0.56 -9.56 11.23
N CYS A 163 -0.08 -9.19 10.11
CA CYS A 163 0.32 -8.06 9.26
C CYS A 163 0.53 -6.78 10.07
N MET A 164 -0.42 -6.41 10.94
CA MET A 164 -0.25 -5.27 11.83
C MET A 164 0.95 -5.44 12.75
N SER A 165 1.03 -6.55 13.48
CA SER A 165 2.00 -6.77 14.56
C SER A 165 3.45 -6.77 14.11
N ILE A 166 3.73 -7.33 12.92
CA ILE A 166 5.08 -7.35 12.35
C ILE A 166 5.39 -6.08 11.54
N GLY A 167 4.42 -5.17 11.42
CA GLY A 167 4.51 -4.00 10.55
C GLY A 167 4.62 -4.38 9.08
N GLY A 168 3.83 -5.35 8.64
CA GLY A 168 3.66 -5.67 7.23
C GLY A 168 2.80 -4.62 6.51
N VAL A 169 2.77 -4.74 5.18
CA VAL A 169 1.96 -3.88 4.30
C VAL A 169 0.87 -4.72 3.65
N LEU A 170 -0.36 -4.22 3.62
CA LEU A 170 -1.50 -4.94 3.06
C LEU A 170 -1.92 -4.32 1.71
N LEU A 171 -1.78 -5.08 0.63
CA LEU A 171 -2.28 -4.69 -0.68
C LEU A 171 -3.76 -5.06 -0.82
N VAL A 172 -4.59 -4.06 -1.13
CA VAL A 172 -6.04 -4.17 -1.17
C VAL A 172 -6.58 -3.62 -2.48
N GLN A 173 -7.62 -4.24 -3.00
CA GLN A 173 -8.39 -3.71 -4.12
C GLN A 173 -9.74 -3.18 -3.59
N PRO A 174 -10.32 -2.13 -4.20
CA PRO A 174 -11.65 -1.65 -3.81
C PRO A 174 -12.70 -2.77 -3.80
N GLU A 175 -12.59 -3.74 -4.72
CA GLU A 175 -13.46 -4.90 -4.81
C GLU A 175 -13.44 -5.79 -3.57
N HIS A 176 -12.28 -5.91 -2.91
CA HIS A 176 -12.12 -6.70 -1.67
C HIS A 176 -12.86 -6.02 -0.51
N ILE A 177 -12.73 -4.69 -0.37
CA ILE A 177 -13.39 -3.93 0.70
C ILE A 177 -14.90 -4.02 0.57
N LEU A 178 -15.41 -3.80 -0.64
CA LEU A 178 -16.86 -3.82 -0.90
C LEU A 178 -17.42 -5.25 -0.74
N SER A 179 -16.74 -6.26 -1.27
CA SER A 179 -17.14 -7.67 -1.10
C SER A 179 -17.21 -8.05 0.38
N SER A 180 -16.24 -7.62 1.20
CA SER A 180 -16.22 -7.88 2.64
C SER A 180 -17.45 -7.28 3.35
N LYS A 181 -17.80 -6.03 3.02
CA LYS A 181 -18.96 -5.34 3.58
C LYS A 181 -20.28 -6.02 3.19
N LEU A 182 -20.44 -6.36 1.92
CA LEU A 182 -21.65 -7.01 1.42
C LEU A 182 -21.81 -8.42 1.99
N MET A 183 -20.73 -9.20 2.03
CA MET A 183 -20.74 -10.55 2.61
C MET A 183 -21.09 -10.52 4.10
N CYS A 184 -20.60 -9.52 4.85
CA CYS A 184 -20.98 -9.31 6.24
C CYS A 184 -22.50 -9.10 6.39
N LEU A 185 -23.10 -8.25 5.54
CA LEU A 185 -24.55 -8.00 5.54
C LEU A 185 -25.34 -9.25 5.14
N GLU A 186 -24.91 -9.95 4.09
CA GLU A 186 -25.53 -11.19 3.63
C GLU A 186 -25.54 -12.27 4.71
N CYS A 187 -24.46 -12.41 5.48
CA CYS A 187 -24.40 -13.35 6.60
C CYS A 187 -25.50 -13.07 7.63
N PHE A 188 -25.76 -11.80 7.96
CA PHE A 188 -26.85 -11.44 8.88
C PHE A 188 -28.24 -11.73 8.29
N ILE A 189 -28.45 -11.45 7.00
CA ILE A 189 -29.72 -11.73 6.31
C ILE A 189 -30.01 -13.23 6.25
N MET A 190 -28.99 -14.05 5.99
CA MET A 190 -29.09 -15.51 5.89
C MET A 190 -29.06 -16.23 7.26
N GLY A 191 -28.94 -15.49 8.37
CA GLY A 191 -28.88 -16.07 9.72
C GLY A 191 -27.54 -16.71 10.10
N LYS A 192 -26.47 -16.50 9.32
CA LYS A 192 -25.09 -16.93 9.61
C LYS A 192 -24.42 -15.98 10.61
N LEU A 193 -24.96 -15.91 11.82
CA LEU A 193 -24.61 -14.86 12.80
C LEU A 193 -23.14 -14.90 13.24
N ALA A 194 -22.55 -16.08 13.41
CA ALA A 194 -21.16 -16.22 13.85
C ALA A 194 -20.18 -15.66 12.81
N VAL A 195 -20.28 -16.10 11.54
CA VAL A 195 -19.51 -15.58 10.40
C VAL A 195 -19.72 -14.07 10.25
N GLY A 196 -20.98 -13.61 10.30
CA GLY A 196 -21.31 -12.19 10.19
C GLY A 196 -20.67 -11.33 11.29
N ARG A 197 -20.64 -11.81 12.54
CA ARG A 197 -19.97 -11.12 13.66
C ARG A 197 -18.46 -11.07 13.50
N SER A 198 -17.83 -12.16 13.05
CA SER A 198 -16.37 -12.20 12.81
C SER A 198 -15.96 -11.25 11.67
N LEU A 199 -16.73 -11.21 10.58
CA LEU A 199 -16.54 -10.25 9.50
C LEU A 199 -16.72 -8.81 9.98
N LEU A 200 -17.75 -8.53 10.79
CA LEU A 200 -17.97 -7.20 11.35
C LEU A 200 -16.80 -6.77 12.25
N HIS A 201 -16.26 -7.69 13.04
CA HIS A 201 -15.07 -7.44 13.85
C HIS A 201 -13.85 -7.06 12.99
N THR A 202 -13.61 -7.81 11.92
CA THR A 202 -12.54 -7.51 10.95
C THR A 202 -12.74 -6.14 10.28
N LEU A 203 -13.97 -5.79 9.89
CA LEU A 203 -14.29 -4.49 9.31
C LEU A 203 -14.07 -3.34 10.30
N ASN A 204 -14.46 -3.51 11.56
CA ASN A 204 -14.21 -2.54 12.63
C ASN A 204 -12.72 -2.38 12.91
N PHE A 205 -11.97 -3.49 12.91
CA PHE A 205 -10.53 -3.48 13.07
C PHE A 205 -9.85 -2.64 11.97
N PHE A 206 -10.23 -2.81 10.70
CA PHE A 206 -9.72 -1.93 9.64
C PHE A 206 -10.12 -0.46 9.83
N ARG A 207 -11.35 -0.20 10.27
CA ARG A 207 -11.81 1.19 10.51
C ARG A 207 -10.98 1.90 11.58
N GLU A 208 -10.53 1.17 12.60
CA GLU A 208 -9.82 1.75 13.76
C GLU A 208 -8.30 1.73 13.60
N TYR A 209 -7.75 0.70 12.95
CA TYR A 209 -6.32 0.42 12.91
C TYR A 209 -5.70 0.42 11.51
N ALA A 210 -6.42 0.78 10.44
CA ALA A 210 -5.83 0.88 9.11
C ALA A 210 -5.62 2.34 8.65
N CYS A 211 -4.57 2.55 7.86
CA CYS A 211 -4.34 3.75 7.08
C CYS A 211 -4.37 3.39 5.60
N ASP A 212 -5.27 4.01 4.85
CA ASP A 212 -5.44 3.78 3.42
C ASP A 212 -4.55 4.73 2.62
N ILE A 213 -3.64 4.15 1.84
CA ILE A 213 -2.72 4.85 0.94
C ILE A 213 -3.20 4.56 -0.48
N ILE A 214 -3.52 5.62 -1.22
CA ILE A 214 -4.16 5.52 -2.52
C ILE A 214 -3.24 6.16 -3.55
N ASP A 215 -2.78 5.36 -4.50
CA ASP A 215 -2.06 5.83 -5.67
C ASP A 215 -3.04 6.05 -6.84
N GLU A 216 -2.79 7.06 -7.66
CA GLU A 216 -3.68 7.46 -8.77
C GLU A 216 -5.16 7.54 -8.33
N SER A 217 -5.43 8.41 -7.36
CA SER A 217 -6.74 8.50 -6.70
C SER A 217 -7.88 8.89 -7.66
N ASP A 218 -7.58 9.65 -8.71
CA ASP A 218 -8.52 10.01 -9.77
C ASP A 218 -8.98 8.79 -10.57
N GLU A 219 -8.08 7.86 -10.88
CA GLU A 219 -8.43 6.57 -11.47
C GLU A 219 -9.13 5.67 -10.46
N THR A 220 -8.60 5.56 -9.23
CA THR A 220 -9.11 4.65 -8.20
C THR A 220 -10.54 5.01 -7.76
N PHE A 221 -10.89 6.30 -7.73
CA PHE A 221 -12.22 6.77 -7.39
C PHE A 221 -13.13 6.99 -8.61
N ASN A 222 -12.69 6.61 -9.80
CA ASN A 222 -13.52 6.74 -10.99
C ASN A 222 -14.74 5.81 -10.90
N ALA A 223 -15.94 6.36 -11.11
CA ALA A 223 -17.21 5.62 -11.09
C ALA A 223 -17.25 4.44 -12.08
N LYS A 224 -16.40 4.43 -13.11
CA LYS A 224 -16.26 3.29 -14.03
C LYS A 224 -15.87 1.98 -13.32
N PHE A 225 -15.17 2.08 -12.19
CA PHE A 225 -14.74 0.94 -11.38
C PHE A 225 -15.68 0.67 -10.19
N GLU A 226 -16.81 1.39 -10.11
CA GLU A 226 -17.85 1.10 -9.14
C GLU A 226 -18.50 -0.25 -9.46
N LEU A 227 -18.57 -1.12 -8.45
CA LEU A 227 -19.10 -2.47 -8.61
C LEU A 227 -20.57 -2.50 -8.18
N ILE A 228 -21.44 -2.83 -9.12
CA ILE A 228 -22.87 -3.06 -8.86
C ILE A 228 -23.08 -4.53 -8.53
N TYR A 229 -23.55 -4.81 -7.32
CA TYR A 229 -23.84 -6.18 -6.87
C TYR A 229 -25.35 -6.43 -6.84
N SER A 230 -25.82 -7.34 -7.68
CA SER A 230 -27.17 -7.89 -7.58
C SER A 230 -27.23 -8.93 -6.45
N MET A 231 -28.31 -8.86 -5.66
CA MET A 231 -28.65 -9.85 -4.64
C MET A 231 -29.78 -10.74 -5.13
N GLY A 232 -29.69 -12.05 -4.88
CA GLY A 232 -30.70 -13.04 -5.24
C GLY A 232 -30.45 -13.75 -6.59
N ALA A 233 -31.33 -14.68 -6.92
CA ALA A 233 -31.27 -15.40 -8.19
C ALA A 233 -31.50 -14.45 -9.38
N GLN A 234 -30.83 -14.69 -10.50
CA GLN A 234 -31.11 -13.99 -11.75
C GLN A 234 -32.58 -14.16 -12.10
N ARG A 235 -33.32 -13.05 -12.15
CA ARG A 235 -34.71 -13.02 -12.62
C ARG A 235 -34.76 -12.44 -14.02
N PRO A 236 -35.71 -12.88 -14.86
CA PRO A 236 -35.99 -12.18 -16.11
C PRO A 236 -36.27 -10.71 -15.80
N VAL A 237 -35.74 -9.79 -16.61
CA VAL A 237 -36.11 -8.38 -16.50
C VAL A 237 -37.60 -8.30 -16.84
N GLU A 238 -38.41 -7.70 -15.98
CA GLU A 238 -39.84 -7.50 -16.26
C GLU A 238 -39.95 -6.77 -17.61
N LEU A 239 -40.70 -7.36 -18.56
CA LEU A 239 -40.83 -6.96 -19.98
C LEU A 239 -39.74 -7.43 -20.96
N SER A 240 -38.90 -8.42 -20.61
CA SER A 240 -38.03 -9.08 -21.60
C SER A 240 -38.87 -9.87 -22.62
N PRO A 241 -38.70 -9.68 -23.95
CA PRO A 241 -39.34 -10.55 -24.93
C PRO A 241 -38.84 -11.98 -24.69
N GLN A 242 -39.79 -12.90 -24.49
CA GLN A 242 -39.51 -14.33 -24.35
C GLN A 242 -38.67 -14.78 -25.56
N ARG A 243 -37.43 -15.18 -25.31
CA ARG A 243 -36.57 -15.86 -26.29
C ARG A 243 -36.34 -17.28 -25.81
#